data_AF-A0A150GN36-F1
#
_entry.id   AF-A0A150GN36-F1
#
_cell.length_a   1.000
_cell.length_b   1.000
_cell.length_c   1.000
_cell.angle_alpha   90.00
_cell.angle_beta   90.00
_cell.angle_gamma   90.00
#
_symmetry.space_group_name_H-M   'P 1'
#
loop_
_entity.id
_entity.type
_entity.pdbx_description
1 polymer ?
#
loop_
_entity_poly.entity_id
_entity_poly.type
_entity_poly.pdbx_seq_one_letter_code
_entity_poly.pdbx_strand_id
1 'polypeptide(L)'
;MRDVTRFNPVCLIGNWAEDRELQRTILKDLLARKGTGTLKLDAFRSRMGMSLGEVELTRVADDPYLHFGDVVQLVHVDTGCVLAGDPGDMASRNVPSEPAAAATAAPDVRAPCARNSLIILPYVPPKTATALEPPYTDNIVHYGQKVRLALHPGAWGDPADSGGGPRPLCLYSQPLSSTVAARYSRQQLVAFTGRHDSYDCAWMVATPDPAQRAAAEGVEVAAGAPILLVHCATQKPLCLESHRYPTDYGIELEVSARPAVNQGLKLALEQLSNGVEKGFLPKGEHTDNVWTFVSGSKVESLPAASSAAEGAAAFLDGLVSELSGRHGAISLLERKLVTLESGAGLLPADEFKLILRQVGSSLPDDGIEAIMARYGPGGGKRGLDATAFRNDLRAAATAAGAR
;
A
#
# COMPACT_ATOMS: atom_id res chain seq x y z
N MET A 1 51.90 19.33 33.61
CA MET A 1 52.17 19.41 32.15
C MET A 1 52.12 20.87 31.75
N ARG A 2 53.11 21.38 31.02
CA ARG A 2 53.06 22.74 30.47
C ARG A 2 52.34 22.65 29.13
N ASP A 3 51.24 23.37 28.99
CA ASP A 3 50.53 23.48 27.71
C ASP A 3 51.33 24.40 26.78
N VAL A 4 51.44 24.02 25.50
CA VAL A 4 52.29 24.69 24.52
C VAL A 4 51.45 25.03 23.29
N THR A 5 51.75 26.14 22.64
CA THR A 5 51.02 26.62 21.44
C THR A 5 50.94 25.54 20.37
N ARG A 6 49.72 25.30 19.84
CA ARG A 6 49.48 24.35 18.75
C ARG A 6 49.78 25.00 17.39
N PHE A 7 50.34 24.23 16.48
CA PHE A 7 50.68 24.66 15.12
C PHE A 7 49.91 23.82 14.09
N ASN A 8 49.73 24.37 12.88
CA ASN A 8 49.13 23.64 11.77
C ASN A 8 50.05 22.48 11.34
N PRO A 9 49.54 21.30 10.94
CA PRO A 9 50.34 20.16 10.43
C PRO A 9 51.29 20.46 9.25
N VAL A 10 51.10 21.59 8.56
CA VAL A 10 52.04 22.11 7.55
C VAL A 10 53.34 22.61 8.20
N CYS A 11 53.28 23.11 9.42
CA CYS A 11 54.45 23.51 10.20
C CYS A 11 55.05 22.27 10.89
N LEU A 12 56.34 22.04 10.70
CA LEU A 12 57.03 20.82 11.12
C LEU A 12 57.41 20.86 12.62
N ILE A 13 56.44 21.10 13.49
CA ILE A 13 56.61 21.25 14.94
C ILE A 13 55.77 20.19 15.67
N GLY A 14 56.31 19.63 16.75
CA GLY A 14 55.60 18.61 17.55
C GLY A 14 55.42 17.30 16.78
N ASN A 15 54.24 16.69 16.87
CA ASN A 15 53.87 15.42 16.23
C ASN A 15 53.32 15.60 14.79
N TRP A 16 53.75 16.66 14.08
CA TRP A 16 53.28 17.01 12.73
C TRP A 16 53.27 15.85 11.72
N ALA A 17 54.22 14.92 11.84
CA ALA A 17 54.33 13.77 10.94
C ALA A 17 53.19 12.77 11.16
N GLU A 18 52.80 12.53 12.41
CA GLU A 18 51.65 11.68 12.78
C GLU A 18 50.35 12.33 12.32
N ASP A 19 50.19 13.63 12.57
CA ASP A 19 49.00 14.39 12.15
C ASP A 19 48.83 14.37 10.61
N ARG A 20 49.93 14.50 9.87
CA ARG A 20 49.92 14.46 8.40
C ARG A 20 49.61 13.07 7.86
N GLU A 21 50.14 12.01 8.48
CA GLU A 21 49.86 10.64 8.04
C GLU A 21 48.43 10.20 8.41
N LEU A 22 47.91 10.68 9.54
CA LEU A 22 46.50 10.53 9.90
C LEU A 22 45.58 11.18 8.86
N GLN A 23 45.86 12.43 8.47
CA GLN A 23 45.11 13.11 7.41
C GLN A 23 45.16 12.36 6.07
N ARG A 24 46.33 11.84 5.67
CA ARG A 24 46.45 11.03 4.46
C ARG A 24 45.63 9.75 4.54
N THR A 25 45.62 9.08 5.69
CA THR A 25 44.85 7.84 5.90
C THR A 25 43.36 8.12 5.81
N ILE A 26 42.87 9.19 6.43
CA ILE A 26 41.47 9.63 6.34
C ILE A 26 41.08 9.93 4.89
N LEU A 27 41.94 10.64 4.14
CA LEU A 27 41.68 10.95 2.73
C LEU A 27 41.69 9.70 1.85
N LYS A 28 42.61 8.75 2.09
CA LYS A 28 42.65 7.47 1.37
C LYS A 28 41.37 6.66 1.61
N ASP A 29 40.89 6.58 2.86
CA ASP A 29 39.62 5.90 3.18
C ASP A 29 38.43 6.59 2.49
N LEU A 30 38.37 7.93 2.53
CA LEU A 30 37.33 8.68 1.82
C LEU A 30 37.35 8.40 0.32
N LEU A 31 38.52 8.43 -0.32
CA LEU A 31 38.66 8.18 -1.76
C LEU A 31 38.33 6.73 -2.12
N ALA A 32 38.71 5.76 -1.28
CA ALA A 32 38.36 4.35 -1.48
C ALA A 32 36.83 4.14 -1.36
N ARG A 33 36.19 4.75 -0.36
CA ARG A 33 34.72 4.72 -0.21
C ARG A 33 34.00 5.46 -1.33
N LYS A 34 34.59 6.54 -1.85
CA LYS A 34 34.09 7.26 -3.03
C LYS A 34 34.15 6.39 -4.28
N GLY A 35 35.27 5.70 -4.50
CA GLY A 35 35.44 4.79 -5.64
C GLY A 35 34.48 3.61 -5.62
N THR A 36 34.09 3.15 -4.42
CA THR A 36 33.10 2.08 -4.23
C THR A 36 31.65 2.57 -4.17
N GLY A 37 31.40 3.88 -4.15
CA GLY A 37 30.06 4.46 -4.01
C GLY A 37 29.37 4.19 -2.66
N THR A 38 30.13 3.80 -1.63
CA THR A 38 29.59 3.44 -0.30
C THR A 38 29.53 4.62 0.68
N LEU A 39 29.78 5.84 0.18
CA LEU A 39 29.62 7.05 0.96
C LEU A 39 28.15 7.26 1.33
N LYS A 40 27.89 7.62 2.59
CA LYS A 40 26.54 8.00 3.06
C LYS A 40 25.92 9.10 2.21
N LEU A 41 26.75 10.02 1.71
CA LEU A 41 26.33 11.11 0.84
C LEU A 41 25.81 10.60 -0.51
N ASP A 42 26.45 9.60 -1.12
CA ASP A 42 26.03 9.07 -2.42
C ASP A 42 24.73 8.26 -2.28
N ALA A 43 24.62 7.45 -1.23
CA ALA A 43 23.39 6.73 -0.89
C ALA A 43 22.21 7.69 -0.64
N PHE A 44 22.45 8.76 0.12
CA PHE A 44 21.45 9.80 0.38
C PHE A 44 21.02 10.51 -0.92
N ARG A 45 21.97 10.88 -1.78
CA ARG A 45 21.69 11.55 -3.06
C ARG A 45 20.89 10.66 -4.01
N SER A 46 21.24 9.38 -4.10
CA SER A 46 20.52 8.41 -4.93
C SER A 46 19.06 8.30 -4.48
N ARG A 47 18.84 8.04 -3.18
CA ARG A 47 17.50 7.98 -2.59
C ARG A 47 16.71 9.28 -2.81
N MET A 48 17.33 10.42 -2.53
CA MET A 48 16.70 11.73 -2.71
C MET A 48 16.31 11.98 -4.17
N GLY A 49 17.17 11.60 -5.12
CA GLY A 49 16.89 11.71 -6.56
C GLY A 49 15.73 10.84 -7.02
N MET A 50 15.54 9.67 -6.41
CA MET A 50 14.41 8.78 -6.70
C MET A 50 13.11 9.29 -6.07
N SER A 51 13.14 9.60 -4.76
CA SER A 51 11.95 10.03 -4.01
C SER A 51 11.44 11.41 -4.43
N LEU A 52 12.33 12.32 -4.84
CA LEU A 52 11.98 13.63 -5.40
C LEU A 52 11.97 13.64 -6.93
N GLY A 53 12.04 12.48 -7.58
CA GLY A 53 11.87 12.38 -9.03
C GLY A 53 10.54 13.00 -9.45
N GLU A 54 10.56 13.86 -10.46
CA GLU A 54 9.37 14.50 -11.01
C GLU A 54 8.43 13.43 -11.56
N VAL A 55 7.15 13.54 -11.19
CA VAL A 55 6.10 12.63 -11.65
C VAL A 55 4.98 13.46 -12.24
N GLU A 56 4.62 13.17 -13.49
CA GLU A 56 3.42 13.73 -14.08
C GLU A 56 2.21 12.98 -13.54
N LEU A 57 1.24 13.73 -13.00
CA LEU A 57 -0.05 13.16 -12.61
C LEU A 57 -0.83 12.77 -13.87
N THR A 58 -1.49 11.63 -13.84
CA THR A 58 -2.21 11.08 -14.99
C THR A 58 -3.64 10.69 -14.61
N ARG A 59 -4.51 10.72 -15.63
CA ARG A 59 -5.89 10.24 -15.55
C ARG A 59 -6.14 9.17 -16.60
N VAL A 60 -6.94 8.17 -16.27
CA VAL A 60 -7.27 7.07 -17.20
C VAL A 60 -8.29 7.53 -18.25
N ALA A 61 -9.20 8.44 -17.90
CA ALA A 61 -10.23 8.99 -18.79
C ALA A 61 -10.23 10.54 -18.80
N ASP A 62 -10.92 11.14 -19.77
CA ASP A 62 -11.00 12.61 -19.97
C ASP A 62 -12.20 13.27 -19.26
N ASP A 63 -12.71 12.66 -18.21
CA ASP A 63 -13.83 13.17 -17.43
C ASP A 63 -13.33 13.80 -16.11
N PRO A 64 -14.21 14.47 -15.32
CA PRO A 64 -13.78 15.20 -14.13
C PRO A 64 -13.69 14.31 -12.87
N TYR A 65 -13.97 13.01 -12.99
CA TYR A 65 -14.08 12.09 -11.87
C TYR A 65 -12.79 11.28 -11.67
N LEU A 66 -12.61 10.80 -10.44
CA LEU A 66 -11.48 9.96 -10.08
C LEU A 66 -11.70 8.53 -10.57
N HIS A 67 -10.67 7.95 -11.17
CA HIS A 67 -10.67 6.57 -11.65
C HIS A 67 -9.68 5.71 -10.86
N PHE A 68 -9.95 4.40 -10.83
CA PHE A 68 -8.94 3.44 -10.39
C PHE A 68 -7.80 3.37 -11.42
N GLY A 69 -6.57 3.43 -10.92
CA GLY A 69 -5.35 3.50 -11.73
C GLY A 69 -4.83 4.92 -11.96
N ASP A 70 -5.58 5.97 -11.57
CA ASP A 70 -5.13 7.35 -11.67
C ASP A 70 -3.93 7.62 -10.73
N VAL A 71 -3.02 8.47 -11.20
CA VAL A 71 -1.90 9.00 -10.41
C VAL A 71 -2.29 10.39 -9.89
N VAL A 72 -2.54 10.48 -8.59
CA VAL A 72 -3.10 11.66 -7.92
C VAL A 72 -2.22 12.12 -6.75
N GLN A 73 -2.40 13.36 -6.29
CA GLN A 73 -1.90 13.78 -4.98
C GLN A 73 -3.06 13.91 -4.00
N LEU A 74 -2.79 13.67 -2.72
CA LEU A 74 -3.74 13.96 -1.64
C LEU A 74 -3.28 15.21 -0.89
N VAL A 75 -4.08 16.26 -0.93
CA VAL A 75 -3.70 17.59 -0.43
C VAL A 75 -4.67 18.01 0.67
N HIS A 76 -4.15 18.52 1.78
CA HIS A 76 -4.98 19.06 2.86
C HIS A 76 -5.55 20.42 2.43
N VAL A 77 -6.87 20.61 2.57
CA VAL A 77 -7.57 21.76 1.98
C VAL A 77 -7.16 23.09 2.63
N ASP A 78 -6.98 23.12 3.96
CA ASP A 78 -6.73 24.36 4.69
C ASP A 78 -5.27 24.85 4.58
N THR A 79 -4.30 23.92 4.61
CA THR A 79 -2.86 24.25 4.67
C THR A 79 -2.15 24.07 3.31
N GLY A 80 -2.76 23.33 2.38
CA GLY A 80 -2.17 22.98 1.09
C GLY A 80 -0.96 22.05 1.17
N CYS A 81 -0.69 21.44 2.33
CA CYS A 81 0.36 20.43 2.43
C CYS A 81 -0.09 19.12 1.80
N VAL A 82 0.87 18.39 1.22
CA VAL A 82 0.60 17.15 0.49
C VAL A 82 0.98 15.94 1.33
N LEU A 83 0.18 14.87 1.28
CA LEU A 83 0.54 13.61 1.90
C LEU A 83 1.74 13.01 1.16
N ALA A 84 2.77 12.62 1.90
CA ALA A 84 3.98 12.02 1.37
C ALA A 84 4.38 10.78 2.17
N GLY A 85 5.05 9.84 1.51
CA GLY A 85 5.63 8.66 2.14
C GLY A 85 7.16 8.72 2.13
N ASP A 86 7.80 8.17 3.16
CA ASP A 86 9.25 7.94 3.15
C ASP A 86 9.59 6.44 3.19
N PRO A 87 9.80 5.82 2.02
CA PRO A 87 10.29 4.44 1.93
C PRO A 87 11.63 4.22 2.64
N GLY A 88 12.46 5.26 2.76
CA GLY A 88 13.76 5.20 3.43
C GLY A 88 13.67 5.00 4.94
N ASP A 89 12.55 5.41 5.57
CA ASP A 89 12.32 5.31 7.02
C ASP A 89 11.77 3.93 7.46
N MET A 90 11.51 3.02 6.50
CA MET A 90 10.97 1.68 6.81
C MET A 90 11.77 0.88 7.84
N ALA A 91 13.09 1.08 7.87
CA ALA A 91 13.99 0.34 8.75
C ALA A 91 14.06 0.92 10.18
N SER A 92 13.59 2.15 10.40
CA SER A 92 13.73 2.84 11.70
C SER A 92 12.54 2.66 12.63
N ARG A 93 11.39 2.15 12.14
CA ARG A 93 10.22 1.95 12.99
C ARG A 93 10.36 0.63 13.77
N ASN A 94 10.43 0.76 15.10
CA ASN A 94 10.50 -0.33 16.08
C ASN A 94 9.19 -1.15 16.17
N VAL A 95 8.62 -1.57 15.03
CA VAL A 95 7.58 -2.60 15.00
C VAL A 95 8.24 -3.85 14.38
N PRO A 96 8.75 -4.78 15.21
CA PRO A 96 9.59 -5.90 14.76
C PRO A 96 8.92 -6.83 13.74
N SER A 97 7.61 -6.74 13.55
CA SER A 97 6.84 -7.61 12.67
C SER A 97 6.47 -7.00 11.32
N GLU A 98 6.61 -5.67 11.13
CA GLU A 98 5.99 -4.97 9.99
C GLU A 98 6.87 -3.83 9.44
N PRO A 99 7.51 -4.01 8.27
CA PRO A 99 8.20 -2.90 7.60
C PRO A 99 7.15 -1.91 7.08
N ALA A 100 7.11 -0.74 7.71
CA ALA A 100 6.17 0.33 7.42
C ALA A 100 6.91 1.65 7.21
N ALA A 101 6.68 2.28 6.07
CA ALA A 101 7.21 3.59 5.74
C ALA A 101 6.38 4.69 6.41
N ALA A 102 7.03 5.76 6.85
CA ALA A 102 6.32 6.88 7.44
C ALA A 102 5.40 7.54 6.41
N ALA A 103 4.19 7.91 6.85
CA ALA A 103 3.32 8.83 6.13
C ALA A 103 3.28 10.16 6.89
N THR A 104 3.57 11.25 6.20
CA THR A 104 3.70 12.60 6.73
C THR A 104 3.07 13.60 5.76
N ALA A 105 2.81 14.82 6.22
CA ALA A 105 2.31 15.88 5.37
C ALA A 105 3.41 16.91 5.11
N ALA A 106 3.83 17.04 3.85
CA ALA A 106 4.91 17.92 3.43
C ALA A 106 4.38 19.33 3.09
N PRO A 107 4.74 20.37 3.87
CA PRO A 107 4.31 21.74 3.59
C PRO A 107 5.17 22.42 2.51
N ASP A 108 6.43 22.04 2.38
CA ASP A 108 7.39 22.70 1.48
C ASP A 108 7.45 22.03 0.09
N VAL A 109 7.46 20.69 0.05
CA VAL A 109 7.53 19.90 -1.19
C VAL A 109 6.12 19.57 -1.68
N ARG A 110 5.48 20.55 -2.33
CA ARG A 110 4.11 20.42 -2.85
C ARG A 110 4.04 19.92 -4.29
N ALA A 111 5.07 20.19 -5.09
CA ALA A 111 5.12 19.78 -6.48
C ALA A 111 5.02 18.24 -6.63
N PRO A 112 4.34 17.72 -7.66
CA PRO A 112 4.27 16.30 -7.95
C PRO A 112 5.65 15.63 -8.03
N CYS A 113 5.88 14.69 -7.13
CA CYS A 113 7.07 13.85 -7.10
C CYS A 113 6.69 12.43 -6.68
N ALA A 114 7.60 11.50 -6.91
CA ALA A 114 7.33 10.09 -6.66
C ALA A 114 6.86 9.79 -5.23
N ARG A 115 7.39 10.50 -4.23
CA ARG A 115 7.02 10.28 -2.82
C ARG A 115 5.70 10.92 -2.36
N ASN A 116 5.09 11.81 -3.15
CA ASN A 116 3.81 12.45 -2.81
C ASN A 116 2.70 12.15 -3.84
N SER A 117 3.00 11.31 -4.82
CA SER A 117 2.05 10.80 -5.80
C SER A 117 1.51 9.45 -5.35
N LEU A 118 0.20 9.28 -5.44
CA LEU A 118 -0.55 8.11 -5.02
C LEU A 118 -1.26 7.50 -6.23
N ILE A 119 -1.37 6.18 -6.25
CA ILE A 119 -2.14 5.42 -7.23
C ILE A 119 -3.38 4.88 -6.52
N ILE A 120 -4.56 5.15 -7.09
CA ILE A 120 -5.82 4.66 -6.55
C ILE A 120 -6.01 3.21 -6.99
N LEU A 121 -6.03 2.28 -6.04
CA LEU A 121 -6.20 0.86 -6.29
C LEU A 121 -7.58 0.38 -5.82
N PRO A 122 -8.24 -0.53 -6.55
CA PRO A 122 -9.48 -1.13 -6.11
C PRO A 122 -9.26 -2.02 -4.88
N TYR A 123 -10.19 -1.97 -3.94
CA TYR A 123 -10.28 -2.97 -2.89
C TYR A 123 -11.23 -4.07 -3.35
N VAL A 124 -10.73 -5.31 -3.40
CA VAL A 124 -11.56 -6.49 -3.64
C VAL A 124 -11.73 -7.22 -2.30
N PRO A 125 -12.96 -7.39 -1.80
CA PRO A 125 -13.19 -8.09 -0.55
C PRO A 125 -12.80 -9.58 -0.69
N PRO A 126 -12.15 -10.17 0.33
CA PRO A 126 -11.93 -11.61 0.33
C PRO A 126 -13.26 -12.36 0.44
N LYS A 127 -13.33 -13.57 -0.10
CA LYS A 127 -14.53 -14.44 -0.05
C LYS A 127 -15.04 -14.75 1.37
N THR A 128 -14.17 -14.59 2.38
CA THR A 128 -14.51 -14.74 3.80
C THR A 128 -15.18 -13.52 4.42
N ALA A 129 -15.15 -12.36 3.76
CA ALA A 129 -15.81 -11.16 4.24
C ALA A 129 -17.33 -11.32 4.16
N THR A 130 -18.03 -10.90 5.20
CA THR A 130 -19.49 -10.94 5.30
C THR A 130 -20.15 -9.60 4.97
N ALA A 131 -19.35 -8.61 4.55
CA ALA A 131 -19.85 -7.29 4.19
C ALA A 131 -20.55 -7.34 2.83
N LEU A 132 -21.76 -6.78 2.76
CA LEU A 132 -22.44 -6.54 1.50
C LEU A 132 -21.87 -5.27 0.89
N GLU A 133 -21.28 -5.39 -0.30
CA GLU A 133 -20.73 -4.25 -1.04
C GLU A 133 -21.61 -3.97 -2.25
N PRO A 134 -21.91 -2.69 -2.55
CA PRO A 134 -22.64 -2.35 -3.77
C PRO A 134 -21.82 -2.77 -5.00
N PRO A 135 -22.44 -3.43 -6.00
CA PRO A 135 -21.74 -3.80 -7.22
C PRO A 135 -21.60 -2.58 -8.14
N TYR A 136 -20.36 -2.13 -8.33
CA TYR A 136 -20.01 -1.13 -9.35
C TYR A 136 -19.36 -1.85 -10.54
N THR A 137 -19.78 -1.52 -11.76
CA THR A 137 -19.26 -2.13 -13.00
C THR A 137 -18.29 -1.24 -13.76
N ASP A 138 -18.28 0.04 -13.43
CA ASP A 138 -17.41 1.04 -13.99
C ASP A 138 -16.09 1.17 -13.20
N ASN A 139 -15.15 1.92 -13.77
CA ASN A 139 -13.81 2.09 -13.20
C ASN A 139 -13.67 3.42 -12.43
N ILE A 140 -14.81 4.04 -12.07
CA ILE A 140 -14.89 5.32 -11.36
C ILE A 140 -14.96 5.06 -9.85
N VAL A 141 -14.35 5.95 -9.08
CA VAL A 141 -14.42 5.93 -7.62
C VAL A 141 -15.69 6.62 -7.15
N HIS A 142 -16.49 5.92 -6.35
CA HIS A 142 -17.71 6.46 -5.75
C HIS A 142 -17.57 6.72 -4.25
N TYR A 143 -18.34 7.67 -3.73
CA TYR A 143 -18.46 7.88 -2.29
C TYR A 143 -19.02 6.63 -1.62
N GLY A 144 -18.44 6.23 -0.48
CA GLY A 144 -18.80 5.00 0.21
C GLY A 144 -18.13 3.74 -0.33
N GLN A 145 -17.47 3.81 -1.50
CA GLN A 145 -16.72 2.68 -2.06
C GLN A 145 -15.37 2.51 -1.33
N LYS A 146 -14.98 1.25 -1.12
CA LYS A 146 -13.69 0.92 -0.50
C LYS A 146 -12.58 1.03 -1.54
N VAL A 147 -11.52 1.73 -1.17
CA VAL A 147 -10.34 1.99 -2.01
C VAL A 147 -9.06 1.71 -1.23
N ARG A 148 -7.97 1.52 -1.97
CA ARG A 148 -6.60 1.47 -1.43
C ARG A 148 -5.79 2.59 -2.10
N LEU A 149 -4.90 3.22 -1.37
CA LEU A 149 -4.01 4.25 -1.91
C LEU A 149 -2.58 3.73 -1.84
N ALA A 150 -1.95 3.47 -2.98
CA ALA A 150 -0.56 3.05 -3.05
C ALA A 150 0.36 4.24 -3.32
N LEU A 151 1.53 4.26 -2.71
CA LEU A 151 2.58 5.22 -3.03
C LEU A 151 3.18 4.90 -4.40
N HIS A 152 3.52 5.92 -5.20
CA HIS A 152 4.13 5.70 -6.51
C HIS A 152 5.51 5.01 -6.39
N PRO A 153 5.74 3.89 -7.10
CA PRO A 153 6.92 3.03 -6.90
C PRO A 153 8.25 3.65 -7.34
N GLY A 154 8.20 4.71 -8.15
CA GLY A 154 9.36 5.53 -8.46
C GLY A 154 10.07 6.08 -7.21
N ALA A 155 9.38 6.17 -6.06
CA ALA A 155 9.99 6.65 -4.83
C ALA A 155 11.08 5.71 -4.28
N TRP A 156 11.07 4.44 -4.68
CA TRP A 156 12.09 3.43 -4.36
C TRP A 156 12.62 2.65 -5.57
N GLY A 157 12.28 3.09 -6.79
CA GLY A 157 12.92 2.64 -8.04
C GLY A 157 12.27 1.43 -8.72
N ASP A 158 11.10 1.03 -8.25
CA ASP A 158 10.34 -0.04 -8.91
C ASP A 158 9.51 0.56 -10.08
N PRO A 159 9.22 -0.20 -11.14
CA PRO A 159 8.40 0.27 -12.25
C PRO A 159 6.95 0.51 -11.80
N ALA A 160 6.32 1.55 -12.35
CA ALA A 160 4.92 1.85 -12.10
C ALA A 160 4.02 1.00 -13.00
N ASP A 161 3.01 0.38 -12.40
CA ASP A 161 1.92 -0.32 -13.07
C ASP A 161 0.59 0.01 -12.38
N SER A 162 -0.51 -0.42 -12.99
CA SER A 162 -1.87 -0.30 -12.44
C SER A 162 -2.08 -1.00 -11.09
N GLY A 163 -1.15 -1.85 -10.65
CA GLY A 163 -1.14 -2.51 -9.33
C GLY A 163 -0.30 -1.78 -8.27
N GLY A 164 0.35 -0.66 -8.62
CA GLY A 164 1.26 0.06 -7.73
C GLY A 164 2.71 -0.47 -7.72
N GLY A 165 3.09 -1.18 -8.78
CA GLY A 165 4.38 -1.83 -8.95
C GLY A 165 4.44 -3.24 -8.35
N PRO A 166 5.60 -3.93 -8.45
CA PRO A 166 5.76 -5.30 -7.96
C PRO A 166 5.59 -5.44 -6.44
N ARG A 167 5.86 -4.36 -5.69
CA ARG A 167 5.78 -4.31 -4.22
C ARG A 167 5.04 -3.05 -3.79
N PRO A 168 3.72 -2.99 -3.96
CA PRO A 168 2.98 -1.78 -3.68
C PRO A 168 2.99 -1.48 -2.18
N LEU A 169 3.22 -0.21 -1.85
CA LEU A 169 3.18 0.30 -0.50
C LEU A 169 1.88 1.05 -0.30
N CYS A 170 0.92 0.43 0.37
CA CYS A 170 -0.42 1.00 0.56
C CYS A 170 -0.52 1.76 1.87
N LEU A 171 -1.26 2.86 1.84
CA LEU A 171 -1.61 3.64 3.03
C LEU A 171 -2.41 2.73 3.98
N TYR A 172 -1.95 2.61 5.20
CA TYR A 172 -2.60 1.79 6.22
C TYR A 172 -2.68 2.51 7.55
N SER A 173 -3.58 2.03 8.40
CA SER A 173 -3.68 2.49 9.77
C SER A 173 -4.02 1.34 10.70
N GLN A 174 -3.48 1.36 11.91
CA GLN A 174 -3.76 0.34 12.93
C GLN A 174 -4.28 0.98 14.20
N PRO A 175 -5.26 0.37 14.88
CA PRO A 175 -5.78 0.85 16.16
C PRO A 175 -4.66 1.17 17.15
N LEU A 176 -4.88 2.22 17.94
CA LEU A 176 -3.94 2.64 18.99
C LEU A 176 -3.71 1.48 19.98
N SER A 177 -2.46 1.08 20.12
CA SER A 177 -2.01 0.08 21.08
C SER A 177 -0.71 0.52 21.75
N SER A 178 -0.23 -0.24 22.74
CA SER A 178 1.06 0.04 23.38
C SER A 178 2.24 -0.12 22.41
N THR A 179 2.10 -0.92 21.36
CA THR A 179 3.13 -1.18 20.35
C THR A 179 2.97 -0.30 19.11
N VAL A 180 1.77 0.20 18.86
CA VAL A 180 1.38 0.90 17.63
C VAL A 180 0.71 2.23 17.99
N ALA A 181 1.44 3.32 17.77
CA ALA A 181 0.94 4.68 17.94
C ALA A 181 1.70 5.65 17.02
N ALA A 182 1.06 6.76 16.67
CA ALA A 182 1.75 7.89 16.05
C ALA A 182 2.90 8.36 16.97
N ARG A 183 4.03 8.73 16.37
CA ARG A 183 5.31 8.90 17.05
C ARG A 183 5.26 10.06 18.06
N TYR A 184 4.58 11.14 17.70
CA TYR A 184 4.56 12.38 18.49
C TYR A 184 3.22 12.59 19.20
N SER A 185 2.10 12.50 18.47
CA SER A 185 0.75 12.77 18.99
C SER A 185 0.13 11.62 19.80
N ARG A 186 0.70 10.41 19.70
CA ARG A 186 0.13 9.17 20.30
C ARG A 186 -1.30 8.85 19.85
N GLN A 187 -1.66 9.30 18.65
CA GLN A 187 -2.91 8.95 17.98
C GLN A 187 -2.76 7.64 17.18
N GLN A 188 -3.83 7.23 16.49
CA GLN A 188 -3.80 6.09 15.59
C GLN A 188 -2.77 6.35 14.47
N LEU A 189 -1.79 5.45 14.31
CA LEU A 189 -0.71 5.64 13.36
C LEU A 189 -1.22 5.56 11.92
N VAL A 190 -0.66 6.38 11.05
CA VAL A 190 -0.82 6.26 9.60
C VAL A 190 0.56 6.10 8.97
N ALA A 191 0.67 5.18 8.02
CA ALA A 191 1.92 4.80 7.39
C ALA A 191 1.66 4.08 6.06
N PHE A 192 2.71 3.74 5.32
CA PHE A 192 2.63 2.90 4.13
C PHE A 192 3.21 1.51 4.42
N THR A 193 2.49 0.44 4.08
CA THR A 193 2.92 -0.95 4.33
C THR A 193 2.98 -1.76 3.05
N GLY A 194 3.93 -2.69 2.97
CA GLY A 194 3.99 -3.68 1.88
C GLY A 194 2.89 -4.75 1.95
N ARG A 195 2.16 -4.86 3.08
CA ARG A 195 1.02 -5.77 3.26
C ARG A 195 -0.27 -5.20 2.65
N HIS A 196 -0.22 -4.88 1.35
CA HIS A 196 -1.34 -4.30 0.59
C HIS A 196 -2.63 -5.12 0.65
N ASP A 197 -2.53 -6.45 0.83
CA ASP A 197 -3.70 -7.34 0.97
C ASP A 197 -4.48 -7.17 2.29
N SER A 198 -3.90 -6.50 3.31
CA SER A 198 -4.58 -6.30 4.59
C SER A 198 -5.83 -5.42 4.46
N TYR A 199 -6.81 -5.66 5.32
CA TYR A 199 -7.97 -4.78 5.46
C TYR A 199 -7.62 -3.43 6.12
N ASP A 200 -6.50 -3.36 6.84
CA ASP A 200 -5.96 -2.12 7.41
C ASP A 200 -5.54 -1.10 6.33
N CYS A 201 -5.43 -1.55 5.07
CA CYS A 201 -5.14 -0.69 3.92
C CYS A 201 -6.43 -0.16 3.24
N ALA A 202 -7.61 -0.59 3.69
CA ALA A 202 -8.87 -0.17 3.10
C ALA A 202 -9.32 1.17 3.67
N TRP A 203 -9.55 2.12 2.77
CA TRP A 203 -10.08 3.45 3.05
C TRP A 203 -11.38 3.67 2.29
N MET A 204 -12.15 4.65 2.73
CA MET A 204 -13.40 5.04 2.10
C MET A 204 -13.41 6.56 1.96
N VAL A 205 -13.86 7.02 0.80
CA VAL A 205 -14.07 8.44 0.55
C VAL A 205 -15.48 8.81 0.99
N ALA A 206 -15.60 9.83 1.84
CA ALA A 206 -16.89 10.34 2.33
C ALA A 206 -16.95 11.86 2.18
N THR A 207 -18.16 12.40 2.08
CA THR A 207 -18.37 13.85 2.06
C THR A 207 -18.15 14.46 3.46
N PRO A 208 -17.58 15.68 3.56
CA PRO A 208 -17.35 16.32 4.85
C PRO A 208 -18.63 16.59 5.64
N ASP A 209 -19.71 17.01 4.98
CA ASP A 209 -20.99 17.30 5.63
C ASP A 209 -21.71 16.00 6.05
N PRO A 210 -21.91 15.74 7.36
CA PRO A 210 -22.62 14.56 7.83
C PRO A 210 -24.03 14.38 7.25
N ALA A 211 -24.73 15.48 6.97
CA ALA A 211 -26.10 15.43 6.46
C ALA A 211 -26.16 14.97 4.99
N GLN A 212 -25.09 15.19 4.22
CA GLN A 212 -25.02 14.85 2.80
C GLN A 212 -24.49 13.44 2.54
N ARG A 213 -23.83 12.80 3.51
CA ARG A 213 -23.19 11.48 3.33
C ARG A 213 -24.15 10.41 2.83
N ALA A 214 -25.33 10.31 3.44
CA ALA A 214 -26.32 9.30 3.07
C ALA A 214 -26.91 9.54 1.66
N ALA A 215 -27.01 10.80 1.23
CA ALA A 215 -27.52 11.15 -0.10
C ALA A 215 -26.45 11.05 -1.19
N ALA A 216 -25.18 11.23 -0.83
CA ALA A 216 -24.05 11.16 -1.75
C ALA A 216 -23.46 9.75 -1.90
N GLU A 217 -23.92 8.77 -1.11
CA GLU A 217 -23.46 7.38 -1.21
C GLU A 217 -23.70 6.83 -2.62
N GLY A 218 -22.65 6.28 -3.24
CA GLY A 218 -22.69 5.76 -4.61
C GLY A 218 -22.62 6.82 -5.71
N VAL A 219 -22.41 8.10 -5.38
CA VAL A 219 -22.13 9.16 -6.38
C VAL A 219 -20.63 9.21 -6.69
N GLU A 220 -20.29 9.55 -7.93
CA GLU A 220 -18.92 9.67 -8.43
C GLU A 220 -18.15 10.78 -7.68
N VAL A 221 -16.88 10.52 -7.37
CA VAL A 221 -16.01 11.50 -6.69
C VAL A 221 -15.30 12.37 -7.72
N ALA A 222 -15.61 13.66 -7.73
CA ALA A 222 -14.92 14.64 -8.58
C ALA A 222 -13.51 14.98 -8.04
N ALA A 223 -12.55 15.13 -8.94
CA ALA A 223 -11.23 15.65 -8.58
C ALA A 223 -11.35 17.10 -8.07
N GLY A 224 -10.59 17.46 -7.04
CA GLY A 224 -10.67 18.78 -6.41
C GLY A 224 -11.82 18.96 -5.40
N ALA A 225 -12.73 17.99 -5.27
CA ALA A 225 -13.80 18.06 -4.27
C ALA A 225 -13.23 17.85 -2.85
N PRO A 226 -13.72 18.60 -1.85
CA PRO A 226 -13.33 18.37 -0.46
C PRO A 226 -13.93 17.06 0.04
N ILE A 227 -13.10 16.21 0.63
CA ILE A 227 -13.44 14.87 1.09
C ILE A 227 -12.92 14.59 2.50
N LEU A 228 -13.49 13.58 3.13
CA LEU A 228 -12.91 12.85 4.24
C LEU A 228 -12.40 11.52 3.74
N LEU A 229 -11.15 11.19 4.07
CA LEU A 229 -10.61 9.85 3.85
C LEU A 229 -10.72 9.04 5.14
N VAL A 230 -11.67 8.11 5.20
CA VAL A 230 -12.01 7.36 6.41
C VAL A 230 -11.41 5.97 6.38
N HIS A 231 -10.70 5.58 7.44
CA HIS A 231 -10.15 4.24 7.56
C HIS A 231 -11.28 3.23 7.79
N CYS A 232 -11.45 2.26 6.90
CA CYS A 232 -12.60 1.36 6.93
C CYS A 232 -12.66 0.49 8.18
N ALA A 233 -11.52 0.02 8.69
CA ALA A 233 -11.51 -0.89 9.83
C ALA A 233 -11.78 -0.19 11.17
N THR A 234 -11.44 1.11 11.31
CA THR A 234 -11.65 1.85 12.57
C THR A 234 -12.69 2.96 12.48
N GLN A 235 -13.21 3.25 11.28
CA GLN A 235 -14.17 4.32 11.01
C GLN A 235 -13.68 5.70 11.51
N LYS A 236 -12.37 5.95 11.41
CA LYS A 236 -11.76 7.24 11.78
C LYS A 236 -11.18 7.93 10.55
N PRO A 237 -11.43 9.23 10.38
CA PRO A 237 -10.87 9.99 9.26
C PRO A 237 -9.37 10.24 9.44
N LEU A 238 -8.70 10.40 8.31
CA LEU A 238 -7.34 10.93 8.21
C LEU A 238 -7.33 12.36 8.75
N CYS A 239 -6.35 12.68 9.60
CA CYS A 239 -6.21 13.96 10.26
C CYS A 239 -4.79 14.48 10.09
N LEU A 240 -4.68 15.77 9.79
CA LEU A 240 -3.42 16.48 9.93
C LEU A 240 -3.19 16.82 11.41
N GLU A 241 -2.02 16.47 11.94
CA GLU A 241 -1.62 16.85 13.29
C GLU A 241 -0.73 18.09 13.25
N SER A 242 -0.92 19.01 14.20
CA SER A 242 -0.06 20.19 14.35
C SER A 242 1.30 19.88 14.99
N HIS A 243 1.81 18.66 14.84
CA HIS A 243 3.09 18.20 15.38
C HIS A 243 4.16 18.16 14.28
N ARG A 244 5.32 18.77 14.57
CA ARG A 244 6.45 18.79 13.63
C ARG A 244 7.10 17.41 13.55
N TYR A 245 7.30 16.92 12.34
CA TYR A 245 7.93 15.64 12.02
C TYR A 245 9.23 15.90 11.25
N PRO A 246 10.41 15.82 11.91
CA PRO A 246 11.69 15.98 11.22
C PRO A 246 11.97 14.77 10.33
N THR A 247 12.12 15.01 9.02
CA THR A 247 12.50 14.01 8.01
C THR A 247 13.78 14.44 7.30
N ASP A 248 14.34 13.53 6.51
CA ASP A 248 15.48 13.80 5.63
C ASP A 248 15.18 14.82 4.51
N TYR A 249 13.89 15.11 4.27
CA TYR A 249 13.41 16.02 3.22
C TYR A 249 13.03 17.40 3.76
N GLY A 250 13.00 17.59 5.08
CA GLY A 250 12.56 18.81 5.73
C GLY A 250 11.75 18.55 7.00
N ILE A 251 11.17 19.62 7.54
CA ILE A 251 10.31 19.53 8.73
C ILE A 251 8.86 19.47 8.27
N GLU A 252 8.33 18.25 8.25
CA GLU A 252 6.99 17.94 7.80
C GLU A 252 6.02 17.95 9.00
N LEU A 253 4.75 17.65 8.76
CA LEU A 253 3.73 17.51 9.81
C LEU A 253 3.33 16.05 9.98
N GLU A 254 3.06 15.65 11.21
CA GLU A 254 2.57 14.30 11.49
C GLU A 254 1.14 14.11 10.96
N VAL A 255 0.85 12.91 10.46
CA VAL A 255 -0.47 12.52 10.01
C VAL A 255 -0.96 11.35 10.86
N SER A 256 -2.22 11.40 11.28
CA SER A 256 -2.84 10.38 12.13
C SER A 256 -4.26 10.04 11.65
N ALA A 257 -4.88 9.01 12.22
CA ALA A 257 -6.31 8.74 12.01
C ALA A 257 -7.12 9.04 13.28
N ARG A 258 -7.76 10.22 13.31
CA ARG A 258 -8.64 10.64 14.41
C ARG A 258 -9.79 11.52 13.91
N PRO A 259 -10.99 11.42 14.50
CA PRO A 259 -12.03 12.41 14.28
C PRO A 259 -11.69 13.68 15.07
N ALA A 260 -11.35 14.77 14.36
CA ALA A 260 -11.26 16.09 14.95
C ALA A 260 -12.68 16.65 15.05
N VAL A 261 -13.28 16.61 16.22
CA VAL A 261 -14.66 17.07 16.44
C VAL A 261 -14.68 18.15 17.53
N ASN A 262 -15.68 19.03 17.43
CA ASN A 262 -15.95 19.99 18.49
C ASN A 262 -16.31 19.30 19.81
N GLN A 263 -15.88 19.90 20.93
CA GLN A 263 -16.21 19.42 22.28
C GLN A 263 -17.70 19.58 22.65
N GLY A 264 -18.46 20.33 21.84
CA GLY A 264 -19.90 20.52 22.03
C GLY A 264 -20.65 19.19 22.13
N LEU A 265 -21.50 19.06 23.14
CA LEU A 265 -22.29 17.85 23.37
C LEU A 265 -23.48 17.79 22.41
N LYS A 266 -23.78 16.58 21.92
CA LYS A 266 -24.99 16.27 21.16
C LYS A 266 -25.93 15.49 22.08
N LEU A 267 -27.20 15.88 22.15
CA LEU A 267 -28.25 15.16 22.89
C LEU A 267 -28.68 13.88 22.16
N ALA A 268 -27.72 12.99 21.89
CA ALA A 268 -27.92 11.81 21.03
C ALA A 268 -29.00 10.87 21.57
N LEU A 269 -29.02 10.64 22.89
CA LEU A 269 -29.99 9.74 23.52
C LEU A 269 -31.43 10.26 23.42
N GLU A 270 -31.63 11.55 23.70
CA GLU A 270 -32.96 12.19 23.63
C GLU A 270 -33.46 12.29 22.18
N GLN A 271 -32.58 12.64 21.24
CA GLN A 271 -32.95 12.72 19.82
C GLN A 271 -33.31 11.34 19.26
N LEU A 272 -32.59 10.29 19.69
CA LEU A 272 -32.89 8.91 19.30
C LEU A 272 -34.19 8.41 19.94
N SER A 273 -34.46 8.72 21.22
CA SER A 273 -35.73 8.36 21.86
C SER A 273 -36.93 9.06 21.23
N ASN A 274 -36.74 10.29 20.76
CA ASN A 274 -37.78 11.08 20.10
C ASN A 274 -37.90 10.76 18.59
N GLY A 275 -37.05 9.88 18.03
CA GLY A 275 -37.05 9.53 16.62
C GLY A 275 -36.75 10.70 15.68
N VAL A 276 -36.04 11.73 16.15
CA VAL A 276 -35.72 12.92 15.34
C VAL A 276 -34.58 12.59 14.39
N GLU A 277 -34.71 12.93 13.11
CA GLU A 277 -33.72 12.64 12.06
C GLU A 277 -32.29 13.09 12.41
N LYS A 278 -32.16 14.26 13.06
CA LYS A 278 -30.87 14.79 13.55
C LYS A 278 -30.15 13.83 14.50
N GLY A 279 -30.88 12.95 15.19
CA GLY A 279 -30.36 11.92 16.07
C GLY A 279 -29.42 10.94 15.37
N PHE A 280 -29.67 10.62 14.09
CA PHE A 280 -28.91 9.64 13.32
C PHE A 280 -27.59 10.18 12.73
N LEU A 281 -27.38 11.49 12.69
CA LEU A 281 -26.18 12.10 12.11
C LEU A 281 -24.97 12.05 13.06
N PRO A 282 -23.75 11.70 12.61
CA PRO A 282 -22.56 11.88 13.43
C PRO A 282 -22.27 13.38 13.68
N LYS A 283 -21.39 13.68 14.62
CA LYS A 283 -20.88 15.05 14.79
C LYS A 283 -20.02 15.41 13.58
N GLY A 284 -20.15 16.63 13.08
CA GLY A 284 -19.29 17.15 12.03
C GLY A 284 -17.84 17.24 12.49
N GLU A 285 -16.96 16.81 11.60
CA GLU A 285 -15.51 16.86 11.69
C GLU A 285 -15.00 18.28 11.36
N HIS A 286 -13.82 18.62 11.89
CA HIS A 286 -13.13 19.87 11.65
C HIS A 286 -12.43 19.88 10.30
N THR A 287 -11.98 21.08 9.91
CA THR A 287 -11.18 21.33 8.71
C THR A 287 -9.89 20.51 8.65
N ASP A 288 -9.30 20.13 9.79
CA ASP A 288 -8.10 19.29 9.90
C ASP A 288 -8.26 17.88 9.29
N ASN A 289 -9.51 17.44 9.10
CA ASN A 289 -9.84 16.16 8.49
C ASN A 289 -10.14 16.27 6.99
N VAL A 290 -10.18 17.48 6.42
CA VAL A 290 -10.64 17.71 5.05
C VAL A 290 -9.47 17.70 4.08
N TRP A 291 -9.50 16.77 3.15
CA TRP A 291 -8.51 16.59 2.09
C TRP A 291 -9.16 16.75 0.73
N THR A 292 -8.35 16.86 -0.32
CA THR A 292 -8.79 16.83 -1.71
C THR A 292 -7.81 16.03 -2.53
N PHE A 293 -8.33 15.27 -3.50
CA PHE A 293 -7.51 14.69 -4.54
C PHE A 293 -7.19 15.74 -5.60
N VAL A 294 -5.94 15.82 -6.01
CA VAL A 294 -5.49 16.62 -7.16
C VAL A 294 -5.07 15.64 -8.25
N SER A 295 -5.79 15.66 -9.37
CA SER A 295 -5.48 14.87 -10.56
C SER A 295 -4.69 15.68 -11.59
N GLY A 296 -4.04 14.98 -12.52
CA GLY A 296 -3.34 15.61 -13.63
C GLY A 296 -4.22 15.86 -14.85
N SER A 297 -3.75 16.72 -15.75
CA SER A 297 -4.44 16.99 -17.03
C SER A 297 -4.14 15.95 -18.11
N LYS A 298 -3.06 15.17 -17.97
CA LYS A 298 -2.60 14.20 -18.96
C LYS A 298 -3.41 12.91 -18.89
N VAL A 299 -4.03 12.52 -19.99
CA VAL A 299 -4.76 11.25 -20.09
C VAL A 299 -3.79 10.15 -20.50
N GLU A 300 -3.43 9.28 -19.57
CA GLU A 300 -2.50 8.16 -19.77
C GLU A 300 -2.77 7.06 -18.75
N SER A 301 -3.03 5.85 -19.24
CA SER A 301 -3.18 4.66 -18.42
C SER A 301 -1.81 4.05 -18.10
N LEU A 302 -1.56 3.73 -16.83
CA LEU A 302 -0.41 2.93 -16.42
C LEU A 302 -0.43 1.54 -17.10
N PRO A 303 0.73 0.91 -17.31
CA PRO A 303 0.77 -0.44 -17.87
C PRO A 303 0.02 -1.42 -16.96
N ALA A 304 -0.54 -2.46 -17.57
CA ALA A 304 -1.20 -3.54 -16.83
C ALA A 304 -0.18 -4.20 -15.88
N ALA A 305 -0.60 -4.52 -14.66
CA ALA A 305 0.25 -5.26 -13.72
C ALA A 305 0.69 -6.59 -14.34
N SER A 306 1.99 -6.92 -14.25
CA SER A 306 2.51 -8.19 -14.75
C SER A 306 1.87 -9.34 -13.98
N SER A 307 0.92 -10.04 -14.58
CA SER A 307 0.22 -11.11 -13.89
C SER A 307 1.09 -12.36 -13.86
N ALA A 308 1.39 -12.88 -12.67
CA ALA A 308 2.04 -14.20 -12.51
C ALA A 308 1.18 -15.37 -13.07
N ALA A 309 -0.05 -15.07 -13.54
CA ALA A 309 -0.93 -16.01 -14.20
C ALA A 309 -0.57 -16.27 -15.68
N GLU A 310 0.33 -15.49 -16.27
CA GLU A 310 0.85 -15.77 -17.62
C GLU A 310 1.54 -17.14 -17.66
N GLY A 311 1.02 -18.06 -18.47
CA GLY A 311 1.51 -19.43 -18.56
C GLY A 311 0.82 -20.46 -17.65
N ALA A 312 -0.09 -20.04 -16.76
CA ALA A 312 -0.82 -20.96 -15.89
C ALA A 312 -1.64 -22.02 -16.65
N ALA A 313 -2.14 -21.68 -17.85
CA ALA A 313 -2.82 -22.64 -18.73
C ALA A 313 -1.85 -23.72 -19.24
N ALA A 314 -0.65 -23.33 -19.67
CA ALA A 314 0.37 -24.28 -20.13
C ALA A 314 0.85 -25.21 -18.99
N PHE A 315 0.97 -24.68 -17.76
CA PHE A 315 1.27 -25.50 -16.59
C PHE A 315 0.12 -26.45 -16.23
N LEU A 316 -1.13 -26.04 -16.42
CA LEU A 316 -2.30 -26.90 -16.21
C LEU A 316 -2.36 -28.03 -17.24
N ASP A 317 -2.10 -27.75 -18.52
CA ASP A 317 -2.02 -28.77 -19.57
C ASP A 317 -0.87 -29.75 -19.31
N GLY A 318 0.29 -29.23 -18.87
CA GLY A 318 1.43 -30.04 -18.43
C GLY A 318 1.09 -30.94 -17.25
N LEU A 319 0.35 -30.42 -16.25
CA LEU A 319 -0.13 -31.19 -15.11
C LEU A 319 -1.08 -32.31 -15.55
N VAL A 320 -2.02 -32.03 -16.44
CA VAL A 320 -2.95 -33.05 -16.97
C VAL A 320 -2.20 -34.13 -17.74
N SER A 321 -1.23 -33.76 -18.58
CA SER A 321 -0.37 -34.69 -19.30
C SER A 321 0.40 -35.60 -18.32
N GLU A 322 1.03 -35.03 -17.30
CA GLU A 322 1.76 -35.79 -16.27
C GLU A 322 0.84 -36.78 -15.51
N LEU A 323 -0.35 -36.33 -15.14
CA LEU A 323 -1.30 -37.13 -14.36
C LEU A 323 -2.01 -38.19 -15.20
N SER A 324 -2.25 -37.95 -16.48
CA SER A 324 -2.86 -38.92 -17.40
C SER A 324 -2.00 -40.17 -17.61
N GLY A 325 -0.68 -40.05 -17.49
CA GLY A 325 0.24 -41.20 -17.51
C GLY A 325 0.12 -42.12 -16.29
N ARG A 326 -0.67 -41.74 -15.27
CA ARG A 326 -0.82 -42.49 -14.01
C ARG A 326 -2.29 -42.79 -13.74
N HIS A 327 -2.67 -44.07 -13.85
CA HIS A 327 -4.05 -44.49 -13.64
C HIS A 327 -4.60 -44.06 -12.28
N GLY A 328 -5.73 -43.34 -12.29
CA GLY A 328 -6.47 -42.92 -11.09
C GLY A 328 -5.96 -41.65 -10.39
N ALA A 329 -4.86 -41.04 -10.86
CA ALA A 329 -4.26 -39.87 -10.22
C ALA A 329 -5.17 -38.63 -10.27
N ILE A 330 -5.83 -38.38 -11.40
CA ILE A 330 -6.79 -37.27 -11.58
C ILE A 330 -7.99 -37.43 -10.64
N SER A 331 -8.58 -38.62 -10.56
CA SER A 331 -9.71 -38.91 -9.67
C SER A 331 -9.34 -38.76 -8.18
N LEU A 332 -8.11 -39.12 -7.82
CA LEU A 332 -7.59 -38.95 -6.46
C LEU A 332 -7.37 -37.47 -6.12
N LEU A 333 -6.86 -36.67 -7.06
CA LEU A 333 -6.73 -35.22 -6.94
C LEU A 333 -8.10 -34.57 -6.74
N GLU A 334 -9.10 -34.89 -7.57
CA GLU A 334 -10.46 -34.36 -7.43
C GLU A 334 -11.06 -34.67 -6.05
N ARG A 335 -10.93 -35.91 -5.58
CA ARG A 335 -11.46 -36.31 -4.28
C ARG A 335 -10.78 -35.56 -3.13
N LYS A 336 -9.47 -35.36 -3.21
CA LYS A 336 -8.71 -34.59 -2.19
C LYS A 336 -9.11 -33.12 -2.18
N LEU A 337 -9.31 -32.52 -3.36
CA LEU A 337 -9.80 -31.14 -3.47
C LEU A 337 -11.16 -30.98 -2.78
N VAL A 338 -12.11 -31.90 -3.01
CA VAL A 338 -13.43 -31.86 -2.34
C VAL A 338 -13.34 -32.03 -0.82
N THR A 339 -12.43 -32.89 -0.35
CA THR A 339 -12.35 -33.24 1.08
C THR A 339 -11.70 -32.14 1.93
N LEU A 340 -10.76 -31.39 1.33
CA LEU A 340 -9.96 -30.37 2.01
C LEU A 340 -10.45 -28.94 1.73
N GLU A 341 -11.48 -28.79 0.92
CA GLU A 341 -12.12 -27.52 0.66
C GLU A 341 -12.80 -27.00 1.95
N SER A 342 -12.40 -25.81 2.40
CA SER A 342 -13.06 -25.13 3.52
C SER A 342 -14.51 -24.76 3.15
N GLY A 343 -15.36 -24.43 4.15
CA GLY A 343 -16.75 -24.01 3.89
C GLY A 343 -16.92 -22.80 2.93
N ALA A 344 -15.84 -22.05 2.67
CA ALA A 344 -15.79 -20.96 1.70
C ALA A 344 -15.30 -21.38 0.29
N GLY A 345 -15.01 -22.65 0.05
CA GLY A 345 -14.52 -23.13 -1.25
C GLY A 345 -13.01 -22.88 -1.47
N LEU A 346 -12.25 -22.62 -0.41
CA LEU A 346 -10.85 -22.22 -0.49
C LEU A 346 -9.92 -23.27 0.09
N LEU A 347 -8.80 -23.49 -0.61
CA LEU A 347 -7.72 -24.40 -0.21
C LEU A 347 -6.43 -23.61 0.04
N PRO A 348 -5.74 -23.76 1.18
CA PRO A 348 -4.45 -23.13 1.43
C PRO A 348 -3.35 -23.57 0.44
N ALA A 349 -2.39 -22.69 0.17
CA ALA A 349 -1.28 -22.97 -0.76
C ALA A 349 -0.45 -24.19 -0.34
N ASP A 350 -0.16 -24.32 0.96
CA ASP A 350 0.62 -25.45 1.50
C ASP A 350 -0.12 -26.77 1.33
N GLU A 351 -1.44 -26.77 1.52
CA GLU A 351 -2.28 -27.95 1.30
C GLU A 351 -2.35 -28.30 -0.19
N PHE A 352 -2.49 -27.31 -1.08
CA PHE A 352 -2.46 -27.55 -2.52
C PHE A 352 -1.14 -28.16 -2.97
N LYS A 353 -0.01 -27.60 -2.53
CA LYS A 353 1.34 -28.13 -2.80
C LYS A 353 1.46 -29.57 -2.27
N LEU A 354 0.99 -29.83 -1.05
CA LEU A 354 1.00 -31.17 -0.47
C LEU A 354 0.17 -32.17 -1.28
N ILE A 355 -1.04 -31.79 -1.71
CA ILE A 355 -1.91 -32.64 -2.53
C ILE A 355 -1.25 -32.98 -3.86
N LEU A 356 -0.66 -32.01 -4.56
CA LEU A 356 0.04 -32.26 -5.82
C LEU A 356 1.18 -33.27 -5.64
N ARG A 357 1.98 -33.14 -4.57
CA ARG A 357 3.04 -34.10 -4.26
C ARG A 357 2.51 -35.48 -3.86
N GLN A 358 1.38 -35.56 -3.16
CA GLN A 358 0.74 -36.85 -2.79
C GLN A 358 0.15 -37.59 -3.99
N VAL A 359 -0.38 -36.87 -4.98
CA VAL A 359 -0.83 -37.42 -6.27
C VAL A 359 0.39 -37.78 -7.15
N GLY A 360 1.57 -37.28 -6.76
CA GLY A 360 2.86 -37.60 -7.34
C GLY A 360 3.30 -36.66 -8.46
N SER A 361 2.67 -35.49 -8.60
CA SER A 361 3.09 -34.51 -9.59
C SER A 361 4.44 -33.88 -9.23
N SER A 362 5.32 -33.77 -10.22
CA SER A 362 6.60 -33.08 -10.14
C SER A 362 6.55 -31.63 -10.65
N LEU A 363 5.37 -30.99 -10.68
CA LEU A 363 5.24 -29.60 -11.12
C LEU A 363 6.26 -28.69 -10.40
N PRO A 364 6.98 -27.81 -11.12
CA PRO A 364 7.90 -26.85 -10.51
C PRO A 364 7.14 -25.87 -9.63
N ASP A 365 7.81 -25.33 -8.61
CA ASP A 365 7.19 -24.40 -7.67
C ASP A 365 6.66 -23.13 -8.38
N ASP A 366 7.36 -22.63 -9.41
CA ASP A 366 6.90 -21.53 -10.27
C ASP A 366 5.56 -21.83 -10.96
N GLY A 367 5.36 -23.08 -11.39
CA GLY A 367 4.10 -23.52 -12.01
C GLY A 367 2.96 -23.62 -10.99
N ILE A 368 3.27 -24.00 -9.74
CA ILE A 368 2.30 -23.98 -8.64
C ILE A 368 1.89 -22.54 -8.36
N GLU A 369 2.85 -21.61 -8.26
CA GLU A 369 2.58 -20.19 -8.04
C GLU A 369 1.72 -19.57 -9.16
N ALA A 370 1.99 -19.93 -10.43
CA ALA A 370 1.18 -19.46 -11.56
C ALA A 370 -0.27 -19.98 -11.51
N ILE A 371 -0.48 -21.26 -11.16
CA ILE A 371 -1.82 -21.84 -10.98
C ILE A 371 -2.52 -21.17 -9.79
N MET A 372 -1.82 -20.98 -8.67
CA MET A 372 -2.35 -20.28 -7.50
C MET A 372 -2.72 -18.83 -7.82
N ALA A 373 -1.96 -18.13 -8.67
CA ALA A 373 -2.26 -16.77 -9.10
C ALA A 373 -3.50 -16.72 -10.00
N ARG A 374 -3.68 -17.71 -10.90
CA ARG A 374 -4.83 -17.78 -11.80
C ARG A 374 -6.14 -18.16 -11.08
N TYR A 375 -6.07 -19.12 -10.17
CA TYR A 375 -7.24 -19.64 -9.43
C TYR A 375 -7.31 -19.11 -8.00
N GLY A 376 -6.58 -18.04 -7.68
CA GLY A 376 -6.65 -17.40 -6.38
C GLY A 376 -8.02 -16.77 -6.12
N PRO A 377 -8.47 -16.66 -4.87
CA PRO A 377 -9.69 -15.93 -4.56
C PRO A 377 -9.52 -14.45 -4.90
N GLY A 378 -10.58 -13.83 -5.43
CA GLY A 378 -10.65 -12.37 -5.50
C GLY A 378 -10.39 -11.77 -4.12
N GLY A 379 -9.47 -10.80 -4.04
CA GLY A 379 -9.21 -10.05 -2.81
C GLY A 379 -8.12 -10.58 -1.86
N GLY A 380 -7.35 -11.61 -2.23
CA GLY A 380 -6.16 -11.97 -1.43
C GLY A 380 -5.31 -13.13 -1.94
N LYS A 381 -4.02 -13.13 -1.59
CA LYS A 381 -3.01 -14.12 -2.04
C LYS A 381 -3.05 -15.49 -1.34
N ARG A 382 -3.92 -15.69 -0.36
CA ARG A 382 -3.86 -16.88 0.53
C ARG A 382 -5.00 -17.85 0.25
N GLY A 383 -4.91 -18.52 -0.90
CA GLY A 383 -5.72 -19.69 -1.17
C GLY A 383 -5.91 -19.93 -2.66
N LEU A 384 -6.46 -21.09 -3.00
CA LEU A 384 -6.92 -21.46 -4.33
C LEU A 384 -8.41 -21.78 -4.24
N ASP A 385 -9.19 -21.25 -5.17
CA ASP A 385 -10.59 -21.64 -5.34
C ASP A 385 -10.62 -23.06 -5.92
N ALA A 386 -10.86 -24.02 -5.02
CA ALA A 386 -10.80 -25.44 -5.36
C ALA A 386 -11.92 -25.84 -6.32
N THR A 387 -13.09 -25.19 -6.24
CA THR A 387 -14.18 -25.43 -7.19
C THR A 387 -13.82 -24.99 -8.61
N ALA A 388 -13.29 -23.78 -8.77
CA ALA A 388 -12.93 -23.23 -10.07
C ALA A 388 -11.80 -24.06 -10.72
N PHE A 389 -10.74 -24.33 -9.96
CA PHE A 389 -9.63 -25.17 -10.42
C PHE A 389 -10.09 -26.57 -10.81
N ARG A 390 -10.96 -27.22 -10.02
CA ARG A 390 -11.48 -28.56 -10.32
C ARG A 390 -12.30 -28.58 -11.61
N ASN A 391 -13.09 -27.55 -11.88
CA ASN A 391 -13.90 -27.48 -13.10
C ASN A 391 -13.02 -27.35 -14.35
N ASP A 392 -11.99 -26.50 -14.30
CA ASP A 392 -11.05 -26.35 -15.41
C ASP A 392 -10.16 -27.57 -15.59
N LEU A 393 -9.72 -28.21 -14.50
CA LEU A 393 -9.01 -29.49 -14.54
C LEU A 393 -9.84 -30.58 -15.22
N ARG A 394 -11.15 -30.63 -14.96
CA ARG A 394 -12.07 -31.58 -15.62
C ARG A 394 -12.21 -31.31 -17.11
N ALA A 395 -12.31 -30.04 -17.49
CA ALA A 395 -12.39 -29.64 -18.88
C ALA A 395 -11.12 -30.06 -19.64
N ALA A 396 -9.94 -29.77 -19.08
CA ALA A 396 -8.66 -30.13 -19.66
C ALA A 396 -8.43 -31.66 -19.71
N ALA A 397 -8.77 -32.40 -18.66
CA ALA A 397 -8.68 -33.86 -18.65
C ALA A 397 -9.59 -34.53 -19.69
N THR A 398 -10.79 -33.97 -19.91
CA THR A 398 -11.71 -34.46 -20.95
C THR A 398 -11.16 -34.17 -22.34
N ALA A 399 -10.60 -32.98 -22.56
CA ALA A 399 -9.96 -32.61 -23.83
C ALA A 399 -8.74 -33.50 -24.16
N ALA A 400 -7.99 -33.93 -23.15
CA ALA A 400 -6.85 -34.83 -23.29
C ALA A 400 -7.22 -36.32 -23.44
N GLY A 401 -8.49 -36.69 -23.34
CA GLY A 401 -8.94 -38.10 -23.40
C GLY A 401 -8.51 -38.94 -22.19
N ALA A 402 -8.19 -38.30 -21.06
CA ALA A 402 -7.59 -38.91 -19.87
C ALA A 402 -8.62 -39.43 -18.84
N ARG A 403 -9.82 -39.83 -19.28
CA ARG A 403 -10.91 -40.32 -18.41
C ARG A 403 -11.23 -41.79 -18.63
#